data_AF-A0A6P8BRA2-F1
#
_entry.id   AF-A0A6P8BRA2-F1
#
_cell.length_a   1.000
_cell.length_b   1.000
_cell.length_c   1.000
_cell.angle_alpha   90.00
_cell.angle_beta   90.00
_cell.angle_gamma   90.00
#
_symmetry.space_group_name_H-M   'P 1'
#
loop_
_entity.id
_entity.type
_entity.pdbx_description
1 polymer ?
#
loop_
_entity_poly.entity_id
_entity_poly.type
_entity_poly.pdbx_seq_one_letter_code
_entity_poly.pdbx_strand_id
1 'polypeptide(L)'
;MASGDSFSLVFVARLHRKVSLERPNNVLFLKYEDLREDTAGNLKRIAEFMGVPFSEEEERDGVIEEIVKLCSLSSLKELEVNKTGKPGVWSTENKTYFRKGEVGDWVNHMTPSMAEKLERIMEEKLSPFGLKFRVK
;
A
#
# COMPACT_ATOMS: atom_id res chain seq x y z
N MET A 1 -2.71 -19.31 -25.21
CA MET A 1 -1.79 -18.16 -24.97
C MET A 1 -2.39 -17.24 -23.91
N ALA A 2 -2.37 -17.66 -22.64
CA ALA A 2 -2.79 -16.83 -21.51
C ALA A 2 -1.95 -17.23 -20.30
N SER A 3 -0.70 -16.75 -20.23
CA SER A 3 0.21 -17.06 -19.12
C SER A 3 1.18 -15.92 -18.79
N GLY A 4 0.95 -14.70 -19.30
CA GLY A 4 1.87 -13.56 -19.11
C GLY A 4 1.60 -12.73 -17.86
N ASP A 5 0.32 -12.49 -17.51
CA ASP A 5 0.00 -11.36 -16.64
C ASP A 5 0.01 -11.71 -15.14
N SER A 6 -0.30 -12.95 -14.77
CA SER A 6 -0.23 -13.40 -13.37
C SER A 6 1.22 -13.63 -12.87
N PHE A 7 2.20 -13.75 -13.78
CA PHE A 7 3.59 -13.94 -13.41
C PHE A 7 4.26 -12.66 -12.90
N SER A 8 3.86 -11.49 -13.40
CA SER A 8 4.54 -10.22 -13.09
C SER A 8 4.33 -9.79 -11.63
N LEU A 9 3.09 -9.77 -11.15
CA LEU A 9 2.79 -9.24 -9.80
C LEU A 9 3.39 -10.10 -8.68
N VAL A 10 3.27 -11.42 -8.80
CA VAL A 10 3.85 -12.40 -7.86
C VAL A 10 5.37 -12.29 -7.86
N PHE A 11 5.98 -12.14 -9.04
CA PHE A 11 7.43 -11.99 -9.16
C PHE A 11 7.93 -10.71 -8.50
N VAL A 12 7.23 -9.59 -8.72
CA VAL A 12 7.56 -8.29 -8.12
C VAL A 12 7.46 -8.38 -6.59
N ALA A 13 6.36 -8.89 -6.03
CA ALA A 13 6.19 -9.02 -4.59
C ALA A 13 7.28 -9.91 -3.96
N ARG A 14 7.60 -11.04 -4.62
CA ARG A 14 8.68 -11.94 -4.21
C ARG A 14 10.04 -11.25 -4.22
N LEU A 15 10.37 -10.55 -5.30
CA LEU A 15 11.67 -9.90 -5.47
C LEU A 15 11.88 -8.83 -4.40
N HIS A 16 10.90 -7.95 -4.21
CA HIS A 16 11.00 -6.88 -3.21
C HIS A 16 11.08 -7.43 -1.79
N ARG A 17 10.31 -8.48 -1.46
CA ARG A 17 10.41 -9.13 -0.16
C ARG A 17 11.79 -9.73 0.07
N LYS A 18 12.31 -10.47 -0.90
CA LYS A 18 13.66 -11.06 -0.81
C LYS A 18 14.73 -9.97 -0.62
N VAL A 19 14.71 -8.93 -1.45
CA VAL A 19 15.70 -7.84 -1.39
C VAL A 19 15.60 -7.08 -0.05
N SER A 20 14.39 -6.90 0.50
CA SER A 20 14.23 -6.28 1.83
C SER A 20 14.87 -7.09 2.96
N LEU A 21 14.91 -8.43 2.84
CA LEU A 21 15.57 -9.30 3.82
C LEU A 21 17.10 -9.31 3.65
N GLU A 22 17.59 -9.22 2.42
CA GLU A 22 19.03 -9.16 2.11
C GLU A 22 19.64 -7.78 2.42
N ARG A 23 18.85 -6.71 2.32
CA ARG A 23 19.28 -5.32 2.51
C ARG A 23 18.30 -4.53 3.39
N PRO A 24 18.13 -4.91 4.67
CA PRO A 24 17.12 -4.33 5.56
C PRO A 24 17.32 -2.83 5.83
N ASN A 25 18.55 -2.32 5.69
CA ASN A 25 18.86 -0.89 5.86
C ASN A 25 18.68 -0.06 4.58
N ASN A 26 18.41 -0.71 3.44
CA ASN A 26 18.27 -0.02 2.14
C ASN A 26 16.89 -0.22 1.51
N VAL A 27 16.15 -1.25 1.91
CA VAL A 27 14.84 -1.56 1.35
C VAL A 27 13.84 -1.86 2.48
N LEU A 28 12.90 -0.94 2.68
CA LEU A 28 11.77 -1.12 3.59
C LEU A 28 10.60 -1.76 2.85
N PHE A 29 10.21 -2.97 3.28
CA PHE A 29 9.01 -3.63 2.78
C PHE A 29 7.79 -3.28 3.65
N LEU A 30 6.75 -2.77 3.02
CA LEU A 30 5.46 -2.38 3.62
C LEU A 30 4.31 -2.98 2.83
N LYS A 31 3.23 -3.34 3.53
CA LYS A 31 1.96 -3.74 2.91
C LYS A 31 0.95 -2.61 3.11
N TYR A 32 0.11 -2.38 2.11
CA TYR A 32 -0.92 -1.36 2.18
C TYR A 32 -1.90 -1.61 3.33
N GLU A 33 -2.23 -2.87 3.59
CA GLU A 33 -3.14 -3.26 4.66
C GLU A 33 -2.57 -2.92 6.04
N ASP A 34 -1.26 -3.09 6.25
CA ASP A 34 -0.61 -2.74 7.51
C ASP A 34 -0.57 -1.21 7.68
N LEU A 35 -0.29 -0.46 6.60
CA LEU A 35 -0.36 1.01 6.60
C LEU A 35 -1.75 1.53 6.95
N ARG A 36 -2.80 0.82 6.53
CA ARG A 36 -4.20 1.18 6.82
C ARG A 36 -4.66 0.77 8.21
N GLU A 37 -4.11 -0.32 8.75
CA GLU A 37 -4.43 -0.84 10.09
C GLU A 37 -3.78 0.02 11.19
N ASP A 38 -2.51 0.40 11.02
CA ASP A 38 -1.78 1.25 11.95
C ASP A 38 -0.92 2.28 11.20
N THR A 39 -1.55 3.37 10.75
CA THR A 39 -0.86 4.41 9.98
C THR A 39 0.22 5.11 10.81
N ALA A 40 -0.04 5.40 12.08
CA ALA A 40 0.90 6.12 12.95
C ALA A 40 2.15 5.27 13.25
N GLY A 41 1.97 4.00 13.63
CA GLY A 41 3.09 3.10 13.88
C GLY A 41 3.93 2.83 12.64
N ASN A 42 3.30 2.69 11.47
CA ASN A 42 4.04 2.56 10.22
C ASN A 42 4.76 3.86 9.83
N LEU A 43 4.20 5.04 10.12
CA LEU A 43 4.88 6.32 9.89
C LEU A 43 6.15 6.41 10.74
N LYS A 44 6.10 6.03 12.02
CA LYS A 44 7.30 5.93 12.89
C LYS A 44 8.34 4.99 12.29
N ARG A 45 7.93 3.80 11.85
CA ARG A 45 8.81 2.82 11.20
C ARG A 45 9.45 3.36 9.92
N ILE A 46 8.74 4.16 9.13
CA ILE A 46 9.29 4.82 7.94
C ILE A 46 10.32 5.86 8.34
N ALA A 47 10.03 6.68 9.37
CA ALA A 47 10.93 7.71 9.86
C ALA A 47 12.25 7.13 10.41
N GLU A 48 12.15 6.05 11.21
CA GLU A 48 13.29 5.26 11.67
C GLU A 48 14.13 4.73 10.51
N PHE A 49 13.49 4.16 9.49
CA PHE A 49 14.17 3.63 8.30
C PHE A 49 14.87 4.72 7.49
N MET A 50 14.31 5.94 7.45
CA MET A 50 14.94 7.10 6.81
C MET A 50 16.06 7.72 7.66
N GLY A 51 16.32 7.23 8.86
CA GLY A 51 17.32 7.77 9.78
C GLY A 51 16.90 9.06 10.48
N VAL A 52 15.60 9.35 10.51
CA VAL A 52 14.99 10.54 11.13
C VAL A 52 13.87 10.13 12.09
N PRO A 53 14.16 9.34 13.14
CA PRO A 53 13.13 8.93 14.09
C PRO A 53 12.53 10.14 14.81
N PHE A 54 11.24 10.06 15.14
CA PHE A 54 10.58 11.08 15.95
C PHE A 54 11.16 11.11 17.36
N SER A 55 11.34 12.31 17.89
CA SER A 55 11.67 12.55 19.29
C SER A 55 10.44 12.39 20.19
N GLU A 56 10.65 12.12 21.47
CA GLU A 56 9.54 12.05 22.44
C GLU A 56 8.75 13.36 22.54
N GLU A 57 9.39 14.50 22.24
CA GLU A 57 8.74 15.81 22.22
C GLU A 57 7.79 15.91 21.03
N GLU A 58 8.23 15.56 19.82
CA GLU A 58 7.37 15.53 18.63
C GLU A 58 6.19 14.57 18.78
N GLU A 59 6.41 13.42 19.45
CA GLU A 59 5.33 12.49 19.78
C GLU A 59 4.32 13.10 20.77
N ARG A 60 4.79 13.77 21.82
CA ARG A 60 3.92 14.44 22.80
C ARG A 60 3.15 15.61 22.18
N ASP A 61 3.78 16.32 21.25
CA ASP A 61 3.21 17.49 20.57
C ASP A 61 2.23 17.10 19.45
N GLY A 62 2.09 15.81 19.16
CA GLY A 62 1.12 15.29 18.19
C GLY A 62 1.52 15.47 16.73
N VAL A 63 2.83 15.62 16.45
CA VAL A 63 3.37 15.82 15.10
C VAL A 63 3.01 14.65 14.18
N ILE A 64 2.98 13.43 14.73
CA ILE A 64 2.65 12.21 13.98
C ILE A 64 1.20 12.26 13.52
N GLU A 65 0.28 12.60 14.42
CA GLU A 65 -1.15 12.74 14.13
C GLU A 65 -1.40 13.84 13.08
N GLU A 66 -0.65 14.93 13.15
CA GLU A 66 -0.71 16.01 12.16
C GLU A 66 -0.27 15.52 10.77
N ILE A 67 0.87 14.82 10.67
CA ILE A 67 1.33 14.25 9.40
C ILE A 67 0.32 13.23 8.86
N VAL A 68 -0.19 12.34 9.72
CA VAL A 68 -1.23 11.36 9.33
C VAL A 68 -2.48 12.08 8.78
N LYS A 69 -2.90 13.17 9.41
CA LYS A 69 -4.04 13.97 8.94
C LYS A 69 -3.74 14.65 7.60
N LEU A 70 -2.57 15.25 7.44
CA LEU A 70 -2.14 15.90 6.18
C LEU A 70 -2.06 14.90 5.02
N CYS A 71 -1.51 13.72 5.27
CA CYS A 71 -1.38 12.64 4.28
C CYS A 71 -2.63 11.75 4.18
N SER A 72 -3.71 12.06 4.90
CA SER A 72 -4.94 11.28 4.83
C SER A 72 -5.55 11.33 3.43
N LEU A 73 -6.24 10.26 3.03
CA LEU A 73 -6.86 10.20 1.72
C LEU A 73 -7.84 11.36 1.48
N SER A 74 -8.60 11.75 2.50
CA SER A 74 -9.50 12.91 2.45
C SER A 74 -8.73 14.19 2.20
N SER A 75 -7.65 14.45 2.94
CA SER A 75 -6.84 15.67 2.75
C SER A 75 -6.20 15.70 1.36
N LEU A 76 -5.62 14.58 0.92
CA LEU A 76 -4.98 14.49 -0.39
C LEU A 76 -5.97 14.67 -1.53
N LYS A 77 -7.19 14.11 -1.43
CA LYS A 77 -8.27 14.32 -2.42
C LYS A 77 -8.66 15.79 -2.57
N GLU A 78 -8.61 16.53 -1.46
CA GLU A 78 -9.06 17.92 -1.45
C GLU A 78 -8.06 18.91 -2.04
N LEU A 79 -6.80 18.50 -2.26
CA LEU A 79 -5.79 19.34 -2.91
C LEU A 79 -6.17 19.64 -4.36
N GLU A 80 -6.07 20.91 -4.76
CA GLU A 80 -6.47 21.37 -6.10
C GLU A 80 -5.77 20.62 -7.24
N VAL A 81 -4.50 20.27 -7.05
CA VAL A 81 -3.71 19.46 -8.00
C VAL A 81 -4.28 18.07 -8.25
N ASN A 82 -5.02 17.52 -7.27
CA ASN A 82 -5.64 16.20 -7.34
C ASN A 82 -7.10 16.26 -7.78
N LYS A 83 -7.74 17.43 -7.76
CA LYS A 83 -9.12 17.64 -8.25
C LYS A 83 -9.15 18.03 -9.72
N THR A 84 -8.21 18.88 -10.13
CA THR A 84 -8.25 19.56 -11.43
C THR A 84 -7.08 19.15 -12.31
N GLY A 85 -7.28 19.23 -13.61
CA GLY A 85 -6.25 18.91 -14.60
C GLY A 85 -6.30 17.49 -15.14
N LYS A 86 -5.52 17.30 -16.20
CA LYS A 86 -5.38 16.06 -16.96
C LYS A 86 -3.91 15.96 -17.44
N PRO A 87 -3.06 15.14 -16.80
CA PRO A 87 -1.60 15.18 -16.98
C PRO A 87 -1.11 14.74 -18.36
N GLY A 88 -1.98 14.28 -19.25
CA GLY A 88 -1.66 14.05 -20.65
C GLY A 88 -2.88 13.76 -21.51
N VAL A 89 -2.72 13.74 -22.83
CA VAL A 89 -3.82 13.50 -23.79
C VAL A 89 -4.54 12.17 -23.50
N TRP A 90 -3.80 11.15 -23.07
CA TRP A 90 -4.29 9.80 -22.76
C TRP A 90 -4.62 9.57 -21.28
N SER A 91 -4.53 10.58 -20.41
CA SER A 91 -4.84 10.42 -18.99
C SER A 91 -6.32 10.69 -18.69
N THR A 92 -6.80 10.17 -17.56
CA THR A 92 -8.10 10.56 -17.01
C THR A 92 -7.94 11.87 -16.23
N GLU A 93 -9.05 12.52 -15.90
CA GLU A 93 -9.09 13.65 -14.99
C GLU A 93 -8.49 13.29 -13.63
N ASN A 94 -7.75 14.23 -13.03
CA ASN A 94 -7.01 14.01 -11.79
C ASN A 94 -7.88 13.49 -10.64
N LYS A 95 -9.13 13.96 -10.54
CA LYS A 95 -10.09 13.55 -9.50
C LYS A 95 -10.36 12.04 -9.44
N THR A 96 -10.03 11.30 -10.50
CA THR A 96 -10.28 9.86 -10.60
C THR A 96 -9.19 8.99 -9.98
N TYR A 97 -7.97 9.51 -9.79
CA TYR A 97 -6.86 8.72 -9.24
C TYR A 97 -7.07 8.36 -7.77
N PHE A 98 -7.61 9.28 -6.98
CA PHE A 98 -7.95 9.03 -5.58
C PHE A 98 -9.36 8.44 -5.47
N ARG A 99 -9.46 7.11 -5.56
CA ARG A 99 -10.74 6.37 -5.56
C ARG A 99 -11.33 6.17 -4.15
N LYS A 100 -11.33 4.95 -3.61
CA LYS A 100 -11.87 4.65 -2.26
C LYS A 100 -10.79 4.63 -1.17
N GLY A 101 -9.61 4.11 -1.47
CA GLY A 101 -8.51 3.95 -0.49
C GLY A 101 -8.92 3.08 0.71
N GLU A 102 -9.62 1.99 0.41
CA GLU A 102 -10.18 1.03 1.36
C GLU A 102 -9.59 -0.35 1.09
N VAL A 103 -9.31 -1.09 2.16
CA VAL A 103 -8.95 -2.51 2.10
C VAL A 103 -10.24 -3.32 2.00
N GLY A 104 -10.25 -4.33 1.13
CA GLY A 104 -11.39 -5.25 1.01
C GLY A 104 -12.43 -4.86 -0.04
N ASP A 105 -12.29 -3.74 -0.76
CA ASP A 105 -13.28 -3.33 -1.77
C ASP A 105 -13.46 -4.34 -2.92
N TRP A 106 -12.52 -5.29 -3.09
CA TRP A 106 -12.59 -6.37 -4.07
C TRP A 106 -13.87 -7.23 -3.93
N VAL A 107 -14.44 -7.35 -2.73
CA VAL A 107 -15.70 -8.09 -2.48
C VAL A 107 -16.88 -7.54 -3.29
N ASN A 108 -16.84 -6.24 -3.65
CA ASN A 108 -17.87 -5.59 -4.45
C ASN A 108 -17.72 -5.84 -5.96
N HIS A 109 -16.62 -6.46 -6.39
CA HIS A 109 -16.28 -6.65 -7.82
C HIS A 109 -16.09 -8.12 -8.19
N MET A 110 -15.97 -9.02 -7.22
CA MET A 110 -15.71 -10.44 -7.45
C MET A 110 -16.83 -11.32 -6.88
N THR A 111 -17.15 -12.39 -7.61
CA THR A 111 -18.00 -13.45 -7.07
C THR A 111 -17.21 -14.29 -6.06
N PRO A 112 -17.89 -14.99 -5.12
CA PRO A 112 -17.21 -15.85 -4.15
C PRO A 112 -16.27 -16.89 -4.81
N SER A 113 -16.67 -17.47 -5.94
CA SER A 113 -15.83 -18.43 -6.67
C SER A 113 -14.55 -17.80 -7.24
N MET A 114 -14.62 -16.54 -7.69
CA MET A 114 -13.43 -15.81 -8.15
C MET A 114 -12.49 -15.49 -6.98
N ALA A 115 -13.05 -15.14 -5.83
CA ALA A 115 -12.33 -14.86 -4.60
C ALA A 115 -11.55 -16.08 -4.12
N GLU A 116 -12.23 -17.22 -3.97
CA GLU A 116 -11.62 -18.49 -3.55
C GLU A 116 -10.48 -18.91 -4.50
N LYS A 117 -10.68 -18.72 -5.82
CA LYS A 117 -9.64 -19.02 -6.80
C LYS A 117 -8.41 -18.11 -6.62
N LEU A 118 -8.63 -16.82 -6.36
CA LEU A 118 -7.54 -15.86 -6.12
C LEU A 118 -6.81 -16.17 -4.82
N GLU A 119 -7.54 -16.46 -3.73
CA GLU A 119 -6.98 -16.85 -2.44
C GLU A 119 -6.07 -18.08 -2.58
N ARG A 120 -6.53 -19.12 -3.29
CA ARG A 120 -5.71 -20.31 -3.55
C ARG A 120 -4.43 -19.96 -4.31
N ILE A 121 -4.52 -19.12 -5.34
CA ILE A 121 -3.33 -18.68 -6.09
C ILE A 121 -2.38 -17.89 -5.19
N MET A 122 -2.89 -17.01 -4.33
CA MET A 122 -2.07 -16.25 -3.39
C MET A 122 -1.38 -17.16 -2.38
N GLU A 123 -2.09 -18.13 -1.80
CA GLU A 123 -1.52 -19.10 -0.85
C GLU A 123 -0.41 -19.93 -1.52
N GLU A 124 -0.68 -20.49 -2.71
CA GLU A 124 0.29 -21.31 -3.44
C GLU A 124 1.54 -20.52 -3.86
N LYS A 125 1.38 -19.24 -4.22
CA LYS A 125 2.45 -18.45 -4.85
C LYS A 125 3.19 -17.52 -3.89
N LEU A 126 2.58 -17.09 -2.78
CA LEU A 126 3.12 -16.05 -1.89
C LEU A 126 3.49 -16.59 -0.51
N SER A 127 2.77 -17.57 0.03
CA SER A 127 3.06 -18.15 1.36
C SER A 127 4.47 -18.74 1.49
N PRO A 128 5.06 -19.41 0.46
CA PRO A 128 6.46 -19.88 0.53
C PRO A 128 7.49 -18.77 0.76
N PHE A 129 7.12 -17.51 0.53
CA PHE A 129 7.98 -16.34 0.74
C PHE A 129 7.63 -15.57 2.01
N GLY A 130 6.80 -16.14 2.89
CA GLY A 130 6.35 -15.51 4.13
C GLY A 130 5.39 -14.34 3.90
N LEU A 131 4.77 -14.26 2.72
CA LEU A 131 3.81 -13.23 2.38
C LEU A 131 2.39 -13.78 2.58
N LYS A 132 1.82 -13.50 3.75
CA LYS A 132 0.43 -13.80 4.08
C LYS A 132 -0.38 -12.51 4.06
N PHE A 133 -1.48 -12.52 3.30
CA PHE A 133 -2.42 -11.42 3.23
C PHE A 133 -3.70 -11.82 3.96
N ARG A 134 -4.22 -10.91 4.77
CA ARG A 134 -5.53 -11.10 5.40
C ARG A 134 -6.57 -10.70 4.38
N VAL A 135 -7.24 -11.69 3.81
CA VAL A 135 -8.40 -11.47 2.97
C VAL A 135 -9.58 -11.32 3.93
N LYS A 136 -10.10 -10.09 4.05
CA LYS A 136 -11.32 -9.77 4.79
C LYS A 136 -12.43 -9.50 3.78
#